data_AF-A0A6P7QHV1-F1
#
_entry.id   AF-A0A6P7QHV1-F1
#
_cell.length_a   1.000
_cell.length_b   1.000
_cell.length_c   1.000
_cell.angle_alpha   90.00
_cell.angle_beta   90.00
_cell.angle_gamma   90.00
#
_symmetry.space_group_name_H-M   'P 1'
#
loop_
_entity.id
_entity.type
_entity.pdbx_description
1 polymer ?
#
loop_
_entity_poly.entity_id
_entity_poly.type
_entity_poly.pdbx_seq_one_letter_code
_entity_poly.pdbx_strand_id
1 'polypeptide(L)'
;MEGDGPAATAPQYQPACPTRDACVYNSCYCEENIWKLCEYIKTHNQYLLEECHAVFISNEKKMVPIWKQQARPENGPVIWTPK
;
A
#
# COMPACT_ATOMS: atom_id res chain seq x y z
N MET A 1 9.18 -13.74 -37.75
CA MET A 1 9.28 -14.84 -36.79
C MET A 1 10.24 -14.38 -35.71
N GLU A 2 9.73 -13.66 -34.72
CA GLU A 2 10.43 -13.47 -33.45
C GLU A 2 9.85 -14.51 -32.51
N GLY A 3 10.68 -15.49 -32.16
CA GLY A 3 10.27 -16.58 -31.29
C GLY A 3 10.20 -16.08 -29.85
N ASP A 4 9.01 -16.11 -29.28
CA ASP A 4 8.83 -16.17 -27.84
C ASP A 4 9.44 -17.50 -27.35
N GLY A 5 10.71 -17.43 -26.94
CA GLY A 5 11.27 -18.46 -26.08
C GLY A 5 10.47 -18.53 -24.77
N PRO A 6 10.46 -19.68 -24.06
CA PRO A 6 9.71 -19.78 -22.81
C PRO A 6 10.25 -18.74 -21.84
N ALA A 7 9.42 -17.74 -21.52
CA ALA A 7 9.70 -16.77 -20.48
C ALA A 7 10.02 -17.55 -19.19
N ALA A 8 11.27 -17.46 -18.73
CA ALA A 8 11.67 -17.99 -17.44
C ALA A 8 10.65 -17.49 -16.41
N THR A 9 10.04 -18.40 -15.66
CA THR A 9 9.03 -18.07 -14.66
C THR A 9 9.63 -17.08 -13.66
N ALA A 10 9.28 -15.81 -13.81
CA ALA A 10 9.69 -14.79 -12.87
C ALA A 10 9.22 -15.22 -11.47
N PRO A 11 10.07 -15.12 -10.43
CA PRO A 11 9.65 -15.42 -9.07
C PRO A 11 8.42 -14.57 -8.73
N GLN A 12 7.31 -15.23 -8.40
CA GLN A 12 6.08 -14.56 -8.01
C GLN A 12 6.31 -13.84 -6.68
N TYR A 13 6.08 -12.53 -6.67
CA TYR A 13 6.12 -11.72 -5.46
C TYR A 13 5.15 -12.28 -4.42
N GLN A 14 5.65 -12.47 -3.19
CA GLN A 14 4.83 -12.79 -2.03
C GLN A 14 4.57 -11.51 -1.25
N PRO A 15 3.30 -11.15 -0.95
CA PRO A 15 3.01 -9.97 -0.15
C PRO A 15 3.73 -9.99 1.20
N ALA A 16 4.23 -8.83 1.62
CA ALA A 16 4.84 -8.64 2.94
C ALA A 16 3.80 -8.56 4.08
N CYS A 17 2.50 -8.50 3.73
CA CYS A 17 1.41 -8.29 4.65
C CYS A 17 0.29 -9.34 4.45
N PRO A 18 -0.63 -9.48 5.43
CA PRO A 18 -1.82 -10.30 5.27
C PRO A 18 -2.71 -9.84 4.11
N THR A 19 -3.75 -10.62 3.83
CA THR A 19 -4.82 -10.17 2.96
C THR A 19 -5.47 -8.90 3.51
N ARG A 20 -6.03 -8.07 2.62
CA ARG A 20 -6.57 -6.76 2.98
C ARG A 20 -7.58 -6.80 4.14
N ASP A 21 -8.40 -7.85 4.19
CA ASP A 21 -9.43 -8.09 5.20
C ASP A 21 -8.88 -8.57 6.55
N ALA A 22 -7.66 -9.11 6.58
CA ALA A 22 -6.97 -9.56 7.77
C ALA A 22 -6.07 -8.47 8.40
N CYS A 23 -5.85 -7.35 7.70
CA CYS A 23 -5.11 -6.22 8.24
C CYS A 23 -5.92 -5.46 9.30
N VAL A 24 -5.25 -4.99 10.36
CA VAL A 24 -5.82 -4.00 11.27
C VAL A 24 -6.12 -2.73 10.48
N TYR A 25 -7.37 -2.27 10.52
CA TYR A 25 -7.80 -1.12 9.74
C TYR A 25 -8.83 -0.28 10.49
N ASN A 26 -8.57 1.02 10.57
CA ASN A 26 -9.52 2.04 11.01
C ASN A 26 -9.62 3.16 9.97
N SER A 27 -10.84 3.54 9.61
CA SER A 27 -11.09 4.55 8.58
C SER A 27 -10.58 5.93 9.04
N CYS A 28 -9.90 6.65 8.16
CA CYS A 28 -9.31 7.98 8.43
C CYS A 28 -8.16 8.01 9.47
N TYR A 29 -7.59 6.86 9.83
CA TYR A 29 -6.37 6.72 10.63
C TYR A 29 -5.30 5.96 9.82
N CYS A 30 -4.97 6.48 8.64
CA CYS A 30 -4.09 5.77 7.69
C CYS A 30 -2.67 5.61 8.23
N GLU A 31 -2.20 6.57 9.02
CA GLU A 31 -0.93 6.53 9.75
C GLU A 31 -0.86 5.37 10.73
N GLU A 32 -1.92 5.12 11.52
CA GLU A 32 -1.98 3.99 12.45
C GLU A 32 -2.06 2.66 11.71
N ASN A 33 -2.84 2.60 10.61
CA ASN A 33 -2.97 1.40 9.78
C ASN A 33 -1.61 1.00 9.17
N ILE A 34 -0.85 1.97 8.64
CA ILE A 34 0.49 1.70 8.09
C ILE A 34 1.49 1.36 9.20
N TRP A 35 1.40 2.01 10.37
CA TRP A 35 2.23 1.65 11.52
C TRP A 35 2.00 0.19 11.94
N LYS A 36 0.74 -0.26 11.99
CA LYS A 36 0.39 -1.67 12.27
C LYS A 36 0.91 -2.63 11.19
N LEU A 37 0.95 -2.20 9.93
CA LEU A 37 1.56 -2.97 8.85
C LEU A 37 3.07 -3.12 9.03
N CYS A 38 3.78 -2.04 9.40
CA CYS A 38 5.20 -2.08 9.70
C CYS A 38 5.51 -2.96 10.92
N GLU A 39 4.67 -2.89 11.97
CA GLU A 39 4.75 -3.78 13.14
C GLU A 39 4.64 -5.25 12.71
N TYR A 40 3.66 -5.58 11.86
CA TYR A 40 3.49 -6.93 11.31
C TYR A 40 4.73 -7.39 10.53
N ILE A 41 5.24 -6.58 9.60
CA ILE A 41 6.41 -6.94 8.78
C ILE A 41 7.62 -7.20 9.68
N LYS A 42 7.85 -6.33 10.66
CA LYS A 42 8.95 -6.44 11.63
C LYS A 42 8.90 -7.74 12.42
N THR A 43 7.72 -8.23 12.80
CA THR A 43 7.58 -9.43 13.64
C THR A 43 7.57 -10.73 12.85
N HIS A 44 7.28 -10.71 11.55
CA HIS A 44 7.17 -11.92 10.72
C HIS A 44 8.46 -12.26 9.95
N ASN A 45 9.43 -11.35 9.88
CA ASN A 45 10.77 -11.58 9.32
C ASN A 45 10.80 -12.16 7.88
N GLN A 46 9.71 -12.04 7.12
CA GLN A 46 9.66 -12.45 5.70
C GLN A 46 10.47 -11.51 4.80
N TYR A 47 10.48 -10.22 5.15
CA TYR A 47 11.24 -9.16 4.49
C TYR A 47 11.94 -8.30 5.55
N LEU A 48 12.99 -7.60 5.16
CA LEU A 48 13.66 -6.64 6.03
C LEU A 48 12.79 -5.39 6.19
N LEU A 49 12.65 -4.91 7.43
CA LEU A 49 11.87 -3.69 7.68
C LEU A 49 12.52 -2.48 7.00
N GLU A 50 13.84 -2.50 6.85
CA GLU A 50 14.66 -1.50 6.19
C GLU A 50 14.35 -1.35 4.70
N GLU A 51 13.77 -2.38 4.08
CA GLU A 51 13.29 -2.35 2.69
C GLU A 51 11.87 -1.76 2.59
N CYS A 52 11.23 -1.47 3.71
CA CYS A 52 9.87 -0.94 3.78
C CYS A 52 9.87 0.53 4.21
N HIS A 53 9.07 1.36 3.53
CA HIS A 53 8.95 2.79 3.84
C HIS A 53 7.49 3.20 4.05
N ALA A 54 7.24 3.91 5.15
CA ALA A 54 5.98 4.64 5.32
C ALA A 54 6.03 5.93 4.50
N VAL A 55 5.07 6.11 3.60
CA VAL A 55 5.00 7.27 2.70
C VAL A 55 3.83 8.16 3.08
N PHE A 56 4.13 9.36 3.58
CA PHE A 56 3.13 10.40 3.82
C PHE A 56 2.93 11.22 2.55
N ILE A 57 1.67 11.31 2.10
CA ILE A 57 1.31 12.06 0.90
C ILE A 57 0.53 13.29 1.34
N SER A 58 1.11 14.48 1.11
CA SER A 58 0.49 15.77 1.42
C SER A 58 1.07 16.87 0.53
N ASN A 59 0.52 18.08 0.62
CA ASN A 59 1.08 19.30 0.06
C ASN A 59 0.89 20.47 1.06
N GLU A 60 1.42 21.65 0.74
CA GLU A 60 1.33 22.84 1.61
C GLU A 60 -0.12 23.19 1.98
N LYS A 61 -1.06 22.96 1.05
CA LYS A 61 -2.48 23.24 1.24
C LYS A 61 -3.24 22.11 1.92
N LYS A 62 -2.57 21.00 2.25
CA LYS A 62 -3.19 19.79 2.81
C LYS A 62 -4.37 19.30 1.96
N MET A 63 -4.31 19.44 0.64
CA MET A 63 -5.40 19.05 -0.27
C MET A 63 -4.82 18.24 -1.42
N VAL A 64 -4.69 16.93 -1.25
CA VAL A 64 -4.16 16.04 -2.28
C VAL A 64 -5.29 15.20 -2.89
N PRO A 65 -5.50 15.27 -4.22
CA PRO A 65 -6.45 14.38 -4.89
C PRO A 65 -5.85 12.98 -5.06
N ILE A 66 -6.56 11.94 -4.62
CA ILE A 66 -6.19 10.54 -4.86
C ILE A 66 -7.37 9.83 -5.51
N TRP A 67 -7.13 9.18 -6.66
CA TRP A 67 -8.13 8.39 -7.39
C TRP A 67 -8.19 6.95 -6.90
N LYS A 68 -9.24 6.22 -7.33
CA LYS A 68 -9.46 4.79 -6.98
C LYS A 68 -9.49 4.56 -5.47
N GLN A 69 -10.08 5.51 -4.75
CA GLN A 69 -10.24 5.47 -3.31
C GLN A 69 -11.57 4.82 -2.95
N GLN A 70 -11.58 3.97 -1.92
CA GLN A 70 -12.79 3.24 -1.52
C GLN A 70 -13.96 4.15 -1.14
N ALA A 71 -13.67 5.31 -0.54
CA ALA A 71 -14.69 6.30 -0.17
C ALA A 71 -15.40 6.91 -1.38
N ARG A 72 -14.81 6.81 -2.58
CA ARG A 72 -15.44 7.23 -3.83
C ARG A 72 -15.10 6.24 -4.96
N PRO A 73 -15.91 5.19 -5.14
CA PRO A 73 -15.68 4.16 -6.17
C PRO A 73 -15.78 4.65 -7.62
N GLU A 74 -16.40 5.82 -7.83
CA GLU A 74 -16.47 6.48 -9.15
C GLU A 74 -15.08 6.91 -9.67
N ASN A 75 -15.02 7.38 -10.92
CA ASN A 75 -13.77 7.86 -11.53
C ASN A 75 -13.27 9.23 -11.00
N GLY A 76 -13.88 9.78 -9.95
CA GLY A 76 -13.45 11.03 -9.33
C GLY A 76 -12.43 10.82 -8.20
N PRO A 77 -11.60 11.83 -7.87
CA PRO A 77 -10.70 11.73 -6.73
C PRO A 77 -11.43 11.92 -5.40
N VAL A 78 -10.80 11.43 -4.32
CA VAL A 78 -11.03 11.88 -2.95
C VAL A 78 -9.96 12.92 -2.62
N ILE A 79 -10.35 14.04 -2.04
CA ILE A 79 -9.41 15.07 -1.58
C ILE A 79 -9.04 14.77 -0.14
N TRP A 80 -7.80 14.37 0.08
CA TRP A 80 -7.28 14.07 1.41
C TRP A 80 -6.69 15.31 2.07
N THR A 81 -7.05 15.48 3.35
CA THR A 81 -6.42 16.43 4.28
C THR A 81 -5.76 15.58 5.38
N PRO A 82 -4.44 15.64 5.58
CA PRO A 82 -3.83 15.04 6.76
C PRO A 82 -4.43 15.70 8.00
N LYS A 83 -4.77 14.87 8.99
CA LYS A 83 -5.10 15.37 10.32
C LYS A 83 -3.89 15.99 11.00
#